data_AF-A0A090NLC2-F1
#
_entry.id   AF-A0A090NLC2-F1
#
_cell.length_a   1.000
_cell.length_b   1.000
_cell.length_c   1.000
_cell.angle_alpha   90.00
_cell.angle_beta   90.00
_cell.angle_gamma   90.00
#
_symmetry.space_group_name_H-M   'P 1'
#
loop_
_entity.id
_entity.type
_entity.pdbx_description
1 polymer ?
#
loop_
_entity_poly.entity_id
_entity_poly.type
_entity_poly.pdbx_seq_one_letter_code
_entity_poly.pdbx_strand_id
1 'polypeptide(L)' 'MIFLQYGQIDVIDGAFVLIDKTGIRTHIPVGSVACIMLEPGTRGSHAAVRLAAQVGTLLV' A
#
# COMPACT_ATOMS: atom_id res chain seq x y z
N MET A 1 -7.48 8.17 5.64
CA MET A 1 -6.02 8.12 5.84
C MET A 1 -5.73 6.84 6.59
N ILE A 2 -4.81 6.00 6.10
CA ILE A 2 -4.47 4.71 6.71
C ILE A 2 -2.99 4.69 7.07
N PHE A 3 -2.66 4.05 8.19
CA PHE A 3 -1.29 3.87 8.67
C PHE A 3 -0.88 2.44 8.39
N LEU A 4 0.23 2.26 7.67
CA LEU A 4 0.83 0.97 7.39
C LEU A 4 2.20 0.92 8.05
N GLN A 5 2.42 -0.14 8.83
CA GLN A 5 3.64 -0.37 9.57
C GLN A 5 4.13 -1.80 9.29
N TYR A 6 5.45 -1.98 9.30
CA TYR A 6 6.11 -3.28 9.23
C TYR A 6 5.52 -4.23 8.18
N GLY A 7 5.78 -3.94 6.90
CA GLY A 7 5.35 -4.78 5.80
C GLY A 7 5.78 -4.26 4.43
N GLN A 8 5.67 -5.11 3.42
CA GLN A 8 5.84 -4.74 2.02
C GLN A 8 4.48 -4.38 1.42
N ILE A 9 4.36 -3.19 0.89
CA ILE A 9 3.21 -2.76 0.10
C ILE A 9 3.44 -3.19 -1.33
N ASP A 10 2.54 -4.01 -1.84
CA ASP A 10 2.52 -4.45 -3.21
C ASP A 10 1.16 -4.30 -3.85
N VAL A 11 1.03 -4.69 -5.11
CA VAL A 11 -0.22 -4.66 -5.85
C VAL A 11 -0.58 -6.06 -6.30
N ILE A 12 -1.77 -6.51 -5.91
CA ILE A 12 -2.36 -7.78 -6.35
C ILE A 12 -3.78 -7.48 -6.83
N ASP A 13 -4.11 -7.95 -8.03
CA ASP A 13 -5.41 -7.73 -8.67
C ASP A 13 -5.84 -6.25 -8.75
N GLY A 14 -4.86 -5.35 -8.89
CA GLY A 14 -5.10 -3.90 -8.97
C GLY A 14 -5.48 -3.25 -7.64
N ALA A 15 -5.41 -3.96 -6.51
CA ALA A 15 -5.56 -3.42 -5.17
C ALA A 15 -4.21 -3.31 -4.46
N PHE A 16 -4.10 -2.38 -3.51
CA PHE A 16 -2.95 -2.32 -2.63
C PHE A 16 -3.00 -3.46 -1.62
N VAL A 17 -1.88 -4.11 -1.39
CA VAL A 17 -1.77 -5.23 -0.45
C VAL A 17 -0.60 -5.02 0.47
N LEU A 18 -0.85 -5.08 1.78
CA LEU A 18 0.21 -5.13 2.78
C LEU A 18 0.58 -6.59 3.02
N ILE A 19 1.83 -6.93 2.74
CA ILE A 19 2.43 -8.25 2.95
C ILE A 19 3.38 -8.14 4.15
N ASP A 20 3.11 -8.86 5.22
CA ASP A 20 4.05 -9.01 6.33
C ASP A 20 4.73 -10.39 6.26
N LYS A 21 5.61 -10.68 7.19
CA LYS A 21 6.39 -11.93 7.29
C LYS A 21 5.50 -13.19 7.34
N THR A 22 4.26 -13.05 7.81
CA THR A 22 3.27 -14.14 7.89
C THR A 22 2.42 -14.29 6.62
N GLY A 23 2.63 -13.44 5.60
CA GLY A 23 1.85 -13.41 4.36
C GLY A 23 1.02 -12.12 4.20
N ILE A 24 -0.04 -12.19 3.39
CA ILE A 24 -0.92 -11.05 3.10
C ILE A 24 -1.73 -10.68 4.35
N ARG A 25 -1.56 -9.46 4.86
CA ARG A 25 -2.28 -8.95 6.03
C ARG A 25 -3.53 -8.16 5.66
N THR A 26 -3.44 -7.32 4.64
CA THR A 26 -4.48 -6.31 4.40
C THR A 26 -4.62 -6.03 2.92
N HIS A 27 -5.80 -6.32 2.34
CA HIS A 27 -6.20 -5.80 1.03
C HIS A 27 -6.86 -4.43 1.20
N ILE A 28 -6.35 -3.45 0.47
CA ILE A 28 -6.83 -2.08 0.46
C ILE A 28 -7.30 -1.77 -0.96
N PRO A 29 -8.62 -1.63 -1.20
CA PRO A 29 -9.14 -1.36 -2.53
C PRO A 29 -8.71 0.02 -3.02
N VAL A 30 -8.31 0.10 -4.29
CA VAL A 30 -8.03 1.36 -4.99
C VAL A 30 -9.24 2.29 -4.95
N GLY A 31 -9.05 3.52 -4.48
CA GLY A 31 -10.10 4.54 -4.35
C GLY A 31 -10.72 4.68 -2.95
N SER A 32 -10.46 3.75 -2.03
CA SER A 32 -10.98 3.85 -0.64
C SER A 32 -10.21 4.86 0.21
N VAL A 33 -8.97 5.18 -0.19
CA VAL A 33 -8.06 5.99 0.62
C VAL A 33 -7.32 7.00 -0.27
N ALA A 34 -7.41 8.27 0.12
CA ALA A 34 -6.69 9.35 -0.55
C ALA A 34 -5.20 9.45 -0.13
N CYS A 35 -4.84 8.96 1.05
CA CYS A 35 -3.48 9.05 1.58
C CYS A 35 -3.11 7.82 2.43
N ILE A 36 -1.94 7.25 2.15
CA ILE A 36 -1.32 6.13 2.87
C ILE A 36 -0.07 6.66 3.58
N MET A 37 -0.06 6.54 4.90
CA MET A 37 1.07 6.88 5.75
C MET A 37 1.95 5.64 5.96
N LEU A 38 3.20 5.73 5.57
CA LEU A 38 4.26 4.73 5.68
C LEU A 38 5.01 4.95 6.98
N GLU A 39 4.73 4.10 7.96
CA GLU A 39 5.49 4.09 9.19
C GLU A 39 6.83 3.35 9.00
N PRO A 40 7.79 3.52 9.91
CA PRO A 40 9.08 2.84 9.82
C PRO A 40 8.95 1.32 9.66
N GLY A 41 9.79 0.74 8.81
CA GLY A 41 9.76 -0.70 8.50
C GLY A 41 8.81 -1.07 7.36
N THR A 42 8.24 -0.10 6.66
CA THR A 42 7.41 -0.31 5.47
C THR A 42 8.26 -0.24 4.20
N ARG A 43 8.07 -1.18 3.25
CA ARG A 43 8.73 -1.17 1.93
C ARG A 43 7.67 -1.05 0.85
N GLY A 44 7.84 -0.15 -0.12
CA GLY A 44 6.92 -0.05 -1.27
C GLY A 44 7.48 -0.74 -2.50
N SER A 45 6.63 -1.47 -3.24
CA SER A 45 6.97 -1.97 -4.58
C SER A 45 6.82 -0.87 -5.64
N HIS A 46 7.53 -1.01 -6.75
CA HIS A 46 7.38 -0.10 -7.89
C HIS A 46 5.95 -0.13 -8.45
N ALA A 47 5.28 -1.29 -8.38
CA ALA A 47 3.88 -1.42 -8.79
C ALA A 47 2.96 -0.59 -7.88
N ALA A 48 3.19 -0.58 -6.57
CA ALA A 48 2.40 0.20 -5.62
C ALA A 48 2.52 1.71 -5.89
N VAL A 49 3.73 2.21 -6.15
CA VAL A 49 3.93 3.64 -6.47
C VAL A 49 3.25 4.01 -7.80
N ARG A 50 3.33 3.14 -8.81
CA ARG A 50 2.65 3.35 -10.10
C ARG A 50 1.14 3.40 -9.93
N LEU A 51 0.56 2.46 -9.17
CA LEU A 51 -0.87 2.43 -8.90
C LEU A 51 -1.31 3.68 -8.14
N ALA A 52 -0.56 4.08 -7.12
CA ALA A 52 -0.82 5.29 -6.34
C ALA A 52 -0.86 6.55 -7.22
N ALA A 53 0.09 6.67 -8.16
CA ALA A 53 0.11 7.77 -9.13
C ALA A 53 -1.09 7.74 -10.11
N GLN A 54 -1.57 6.56 -10.50
CA GLN A 54 -2.73 6.41 -11.38
C GLN A 54 -4.05 6.76 -10.69
N VAL A 55 -4.21 6.38 -9.43
CA VAL A 55 -5.45 6.61 -8.67
C VAL A 55 -5.43 7.92 -7.87
N GLY A 56 -4.32 8.66 -7.88
CA GLY A 56 -4.18 9.91 -7.13
C GLY A 56 -4.07 9.70 -5.61
N THR A 57 -3.55 8.55 -5.17
CA THR A 57 -3.30 8.27 -3.76
C THR A 57 -1.94 8.82 -3.35
N LEU A 58 -1.92 9.64 -2.31
CA LEU A 58 -0.70 10.23 -1.77
C LEU A 58 0.00 9.21 -0.85
N LEU A 59 1.32 9.03 -1.02
CA LEU A 59 2.17 8.19 -0.17
C LEU A 59 3.06 9.11 0.68
N VAL A 60 2.98 9.02 2.01
CA VAL A 60 3.80 9.80 2.98
C VAL A 60 4.67 8.88 3.79
#